data_AF-A0A498K483-F1
#
_entry.id   AF-A0A498K483-F1
#
_cell.length_a   1.000
_cell.length_b   1.000
_cell.length_c   1.000
_cell.angle_alpha   90.00
_cell.angle_beta   90.00
_cell.angle_gamma   90.00
#
_symmetry.space_group_name_H-M   'P 1'
#
loop_
_entity.id
_entity.type
_entity.pdbx_description
1 polymer ?
#
loop_
_entity_poly.entity_id
_entity_poly.type
_entity_poly.pdbx_seq_one_letter_code
_entity_poly.pdbx_strand_id
1 'polypeptide(L)' 'MASQGQGAMDAAMLDEKIKRLMEDRQAKPRKQVQFSESEIKRLYVASMEIFLQQPNLLELESQSKFAVKPR' A
#
# COMPACT_ATOMS: atom_id res chain seq x y z
N MET A 1 -8.91 5.75 27.66
CA MET A 1 -7.45 5.64 27.89
C MET A 1 -6.92 4.55 26.98
N ALA A 2 -5.96 4.90 26.12
CA ALA A 2 -5.09 4.05 25.30
C ALA A 2 -5.75 2.97 24.41
N SER A 3 -6.25 3.36 23.22
CA SER A 3 -6.20 2.44 22.07
C SER A 3 -4.73 2.35 21.63
N GLN A 4 -4.02 1.40 22.22
CA GLN A 4 -2.62 1.10 21.91
C GLN A 4 -2.43 0.87 20.41
N GLY A 5 -1.34 1.43 19.90
CA GLY A 5 -0.96 1.37 18.51
C GLY A 5 -0.81 -0.05 17.98
N GLN A 6 -1.46 -0.31 16.87
CA GLN A 6 -1.04 -1.32 15.90
C GLN A 6 -0.62 -0.58 14.63
N GLY A 7 0.36 0.33 14.79
CA GLY A 7 0.84 1.22 13.73
C GLY A 7 2.04 0.67 12.94
N ALA A 8 2.45 -0.58 13.18
CA ALA A 8 3.51 -1.19 12.39
C ALA A 8 2.95 -2.46 11.74
N MET A 9 2.68 -2.38 10.43
CA MET A 9 2.64 -3.60 9.63
C MET A 9 4.02 -4.25 9.71
N ASP A 10 4.06 -5.57 9.92
CA ASP A 10 5.29 -6.33 9.82
C ASP A 10 5.85 -6.20 8.40
N ALA A 11 7.07 -5.68 8.29
CA ALA A 11 7.70 -5.38 7.01
C ALA A 11 7.91 -6.64 6.16
N ALA A 12 8.22 -7.78 6.79
CA ALA A 12 8.42 -9.04 6.08
C ALA A 12 7.10 -9.56 5.49
N MET A 13 5.99 -9.45 6.23
CA MET A 13 4.65 -9.76 5.70
C MET A 13 4.24 -8.83 4.56
N LEU A 14 4.52 -7.53 4.68
CA LEU A 14 4.23 -6.56 3.64
C LEU A 14 5.03 -6.84 2.36
N ASP A 15 6.33 -7.13 2.50
CA ASP A 15 7.21 -7.48 1.39
C ASP A 15 6.79 -8.77 0.69
N GLU A 16 6.36 -9.79 1.44
CA GLU A 16 5.82 -11.02 0.87
C GLU A 16 4.57 -10.74 0.02
N LYS A 17 3.67 -9.88 0.51
CA LYS A 17 2.46 -9.50 -0.24
C LYS A 17 2.78 -8.67 -1.48
N ILE A 18 3.73 -7.74 -1.41
CA ILE A 18 4.20 -6.95 -2.56
C ILE A 18 4.80 -7.89 -3.59
N LYS A 19 5.66 -8.82 -3.17
CA LYS A 19 6.27 -9.81 -4.06
C LYS A 19 5.21 -10.65 -4.77
N ARG A 20 4.21 -11.15 -4.05
CA ARG A 20 3.10 -11.91 -4.63
C ARG A 20 2.27 -11.09 -5.64
N LEU A 21 2.01 -9.82 -5.35
CA LEU A 21 1.35 -8.89 -6.28
C LEU A 21 2.18 -8.65 -7.56
N MET A 22 3.51 -8.67 -7.46
CA MET A 22 4.42 -8.48 -8.60
C MET A 22 4.59 -9.76 -9.44
N GLU A 23 4.69 -10.93 -8.81
CA GLU A 23 4.83 -12.22 -9.49
C GLU A 23 3.61 -12.53 -10.39
N ASP A 24 2.41 -12.22 -9.90
CA ASP A 24 1.17 -12.44 -10.65
C ASP A 24 1.02 -11.49 -11.86
N ARG A 25 1.86 -10.45 -12.00
CA ARG A 25 1.93 -9.64 -13.23
C ARG A 25 2.52 -10.42 -14.42
N GLN A 26 3.38 -11.39 -14.15
CA GLN A 26 4.00 -12.24 -15.19
C GLN A 26 3.15 -13.50 -15.45
N ALA A 27 2.51 -14.03 -14.41
CA ALA A 27 1.75 -15.28 -14.47
C ALA A 27 0.23 -15.05 -14.46
N LYS A 28 -0.33 -14.69 -15.64
CA LYS A 28 -1.78 -14.63 -15.92
C LYS A 28 -2.53 -13.57 -15.09
N PRO A 29 -3.24 -12.61 -15.74
CA PRO A 29 -3.86 -11.44 -15.08
C PRO A 29 -5.09 -11.73 -14.18
N ARG A 30 -5.25 -12.95 -13.66
CA ARG A 30 -6.43 -13.39 -12.90
C ARG A 30 -6.13 -14.00 -11.53
N LYS A 31 -4.89 -14.07 -11.08
CA LYS A 31 -4.59 -14.61 -9.75
C LYS A 31 -4.88 -13.54 -8.70
N GLN A 32 -6.00 -13.72 -7.99
CA GLN A 32 -6.36 -12.86 -6.87
C GLN A 32 -5.37 -13.11 -5.72
N VAL A 33 -4.67 -12.05 -5.31
CA VAL A 33 -3.90 -12.06 -4.07
C VAL A 33 -4.89 -11.96 -2.92
N GLN A 34 -4.93 -12.99 -2.08
CA GLN A 34 -5.83 -13.02 -0.92
C GLN A 34 -5.28 -12.12 0.19
N PHE A 35 -6.16 -11.27 0.74
CA PHE A 35 -5.91 -10.46 1.92
C PHE A 35 -6.98 -10.77 2.96
N SER A 36 -6.57 -10.84 4.22
CA SER A 36 -7.49 -10.88 5.36
C SER A 36 -7.96 -9.47 5.73
N GLU A 37 -9.11 -9.37 6.39
CA GLU A 37 -9.67 -8.08 6.81
C GLU A 37 -8.71 -7.29 7.72
N SER A 38 -7.97 -7.98 8.58
CA SER A 38 -6.97 -7.38 9.47
C SER A 38 -5.75 -6.84 8.71
N GLU A 39 -5.33 -7.49 7.63
CA GLU A 39 -4.29 -6.95 6.73
C GLU A 39 -4.78 -5.71 5.99
N ILE A 40 -6.00 -5.72 5.47
CA ILE A 40 -6.57 -4.56 4.76
C ILE A 40 -6.69 -3.36 5.71
N LYS A 41 -7.20 -3.56 6.94
CA LYS A 41 -7.29 -2.49 7.95
C LYS A 41 -5.91 -1.90 8.29
N ARG A 42 -4.90 -2.75 8.44
CA ARG A 42 -3.53 -2.31 8.73
C ARG A 42 -2.92 -1.52 7.56
N LEU A 43 -3.11 -1.97 6.31
CA LEU A 43 -2.69 -1.22 5.12
C LEU A 43 -3.37 0.15 5.06
N TYR A 44 -4.67 0.19 5.35
CA TYR A 44 -5.45 1.41 5.35
C TYR A 44 -4.95 2.41 6.39
N VAL A 45 -4.76 1.98 7.64
CA VAL A 45 -4.24 2.85 8.71
C VAL A 45 -2.84 3.38 8.37
N ALA A 46 -1.92 2.51 7.95
CA ALA A 46 -0.57 2.93 7.56
C ALA A 46 -0.58 3.90 6.36
N SER A 47 -1.44 3.67 5.36
CA SER A 47 -1.58 4.56 4.21
C SER A 47 -2.17 5.91 4.61
N MET A 48 -3.18 5.92 5.48
CA MET A 48 -3.77 7.16 6.01
C MET A 48 -2.75 8.00 6.75
N GLU A 49 -1.93 7.39 7.62
CA GLU A 49 -0.88 8.10 8.35
C GLU A 49 0.12 8.76 7.39
N ILE A 50 0.56 8.02 6.35
CA ILE A 50 1.46 8.56 5.32
C ILE A 50 0.81 9.74 4.57
N PHE A 51 -0.45 9.60 4.15
CA PHE A 51 -1.14 10.66 3.42
C PHE A 51 -1.43 11.89 4.29
N LEU A 52 -1.67 11.72 5.59
CA LEU A 52 -1.87 12.83 6.53
C LEU A 52 -0.56 13.55 6.88
N GLN A 53 0.56 12.82 6.87
CA GLN A 53 1.89 13.41 7.06
C GLN A 53 2.37 14.18 5.81
N GLN A 54 1.86 13.82 4.64
CA GLN A 54 2.14 14.54 3.41
C GLN A 54 1.33 15.85 3.31
N PRO A 55 1.91 16.93 2.79
CA PRO A 55 1.14 18.14 2.51
C PRO A 55 0.07 17.85 1.44
N ASN A 56 -1.10 18.51 1.58
CA ASN A 56 -2.20 18.40 0.60
C ASN A 56 -1.75 18.78 -0.83
N LEU A 57 -0.71 19.60 -0.94
CA LEU A 57 -0.04 19.92 -2.19
C LEU A 57 1.32 19.23 -2.21
N LEU A 58 1.40 18.11 -2.93
CA LEU A 58 2.64 17.36 -3.08
C LEU A 58 3.50 18.03 -4.17
N GLU A 59 4.52 18.77 -3.77
CA GLU A 59 5.51 19.36 -4.68
C GLU A 59 6.48 18.26 -5.14
N LEU A 60 6.10 17.56 -6.21
CA LEU A 60 6.92 16.51 -6.81
C LEU A 60 7.97 17.13 -7.75
N GLU A 61 9.24 16.99 -7.40
CA GLU A 61 10.34 17.34 -8.31
C GLU A 61 10.36 16.38 -9.52
N SER A 62 10.77 16.94 -10.67
CA SER A 62 10.46 16.52 -12.05
C SER A 62 10.96 15.14 -12.52
N GLN A 63 11.43 14.25 -11.63
CA GLN A 63 11.85 12.88 -11.96
C GLN A 63 10.76 11.81 -11.71
N SER A 64 9.56 12.21 -11.28
CA SER A 64 8.45 11.30 -11.04
C SER A 64 7.69 10.93 -12.33
N LYS A 65 7.29 9.66 -12.47
CA LYS A 65 6.44 9.19 -13.58
C LYS A 65 4.97 9.34 -13.21
N PHE A 66 4.26 10.21 -13.91
CA PHE A 66 2.80 10.34 -13.78
C PHE A 66 2.10 9.26 -14.62
N ALA A 67 1.41 8.32 -13.97
CA ALA A 67 0.57 7.34 -14.64
C ALA A 67 -0.90 7.77 -14.56
N VAL A 68 -1.35 8.58 -15.51
CA VAL A 68 -2.78 8.87 -15.69
C VAL A 68 -3.37 7.74 -16.52
N LYS A 69 -4.23 6.89 -15.93
CA LYS A 69 -4.99 5.92 -16.72
C LYS A 69 -6.10 6.66 -17.47
N PRO A 70 -6.17 6.56 -18.82
CA PRO A 70 -7.34 7.01 -19.55
C PRO A 70 -8.56 6.17 -19.12
N ARG A 71 -9.71 6.84 -19.00
CA ARG A 71 -11.01 6.19 -18.74
C ARG A 71 -11.42 5.31 -19.91
#